data_AF-A0A9X3BDZ1-F1
#
_entry.id   AF-A0A9X3BDZ1-F1
#
_cell.length_a   1.000
_cell.length_b   1.000
_cell.length_c   1.000
_cell.angle_alpha   90.00
_cell.angle_beta   90.00
_cell.angle_gamma   90.00
#
_symmetry.space_group_name_H-M   'P 1'
#
loop_
_entity.id
_entity.type
_entity.pdbx_description
1 polymer ?
#
loop_
_entity_poly.entity_id
_entity_poly.type
_entity_poly.pdbx_seq_one_letter_code
_entity_poly.pdbx_strand_id
1 'polypeptide(L)'
;MSASITLAGESQKALKQSQKKPLVINKFIFANVPGLDPLAPVNRAAGKPPLGQIVHTFQIPEENAGFVNPNQVVYSAQLGSDIGDWDFNWIGLEDTDGVLFAVSYVPLQQKRKNVLPQQIGNNLTRNFLVVFDGAQALTGVKIDASTWQHDFTVRLSGIDERERQSNREIYGRACFFDVAFKMFPLDGGFRLASGTAYVEGIRITLAAPFQITGVIPNGRVWLDVCLERQLNDRVANWKVVYGDQWDYTDSAGSRHYCVPIANFSSSTNIGDLRPSQPITGALIDYLAARNGDYPTLRARGTTKGDVGLGNLPNAISDDPSTNSSEILATTAALNRLQQQVGDSLTGMVAGFAMFGAPAGWLKCNGATVSRITFSKLFARIGTTFGAGDGVNTFVLPDMRGLFMRAWDDGRGMDGSRDLGSYQDNMIQAHAHTASAAAVGDHVHSAWTDTVGNHAHRAWTDAQGGHNHTGAGSPGIGQGSGGINSVQQASGTHTTSWDGQHTHTIGMDGAGSHSHAVGVGGGGSHTHGVSVAANGGYETRPRNIALLFCIKY
;
A
#
# COMPACT_ATOMS: atom_id res chain seq x y z
N MET A 1 8.46 -26.19 59.08
CA MET A 1 7.42 -27.24 59.05
C MET A 1 8.14 -28.55 58.78
N SER A 2 7.96 -29.58 59.59
CA SER A 2 8.46 -30.92 59.31
C SER A 2 7.49 -31.63 58.37
N ALA A 3 7.88 -31.81 57.11
CA ALA A 3 7.18 -32.75 56.25
C ALA A 3 7.41 -34.18 56.76
N SER A 4 6.37 -35.00 56.77
CA SER A 4 6.45 -36.41 57.14
C SER A 4 6.28 -37.27 55.90
N ILE A 5 7.28 -38.09 55.57
CA ILE A 5 7.14 -39.17 54.59
C ILE A 5 6.03 -40.11 55.11
N THR A 6 5.11 -40.56 54.26
CA THR A 6 4.06 -41.52 54.65
C THR A 6 4.62 -42.94 54.75
N LEU A 7 3.88 -43.88 55.35
CA LEU A 7 4.26 -45.31 55.35
C LEU A 7 4.29 -45.89 53.92
N ALA A 8 3.41 -45.39 53.04
CA ALA A 8 3.43 -45.70 51.62
C ALA A 8 4.69 -45.11 50.93
N GLY A 9 5.10 -43.90 51.31
CA GLY A 9 6.32 -43.27 50.81
C GLY A 9 7.60 -43.95 51.27
N GLU A 10 7.65 -44.47 52.51
CA GLU A 10 8.75 -45.30 53.00
C GLU A 10 8.86 -46.62 52.22
N SER A 11 7.71 -47.23 51.93
CA SER A 11 7.62 -48.45 51.13
C SER A 11 8.03 -48.20 49.67
N GLN A 12 7.61 -47.08 49.08
CA GLN A 12 7.96 -46.66 47.72
C GLN A 12 9.46 -46.31 47.60
N LYS A 13 10.04 -45.66 48.61
CA LYS A 13 11.50 -45.44 48.72
C LYS A 13 12.26 -46.77 48.61
N ALA A 14 11.89 -47.76 49.44
CA ALA A 14 12.53 -49.07 49.43
C ALA A 14 12.31 -49.83 48.10
N LEU A 15 11.12 -49.73 47.51
CA LEU A 15 10.79 -50.36 46.23
C LEU A 15 11.62 -49.80 45.07
N LYS A 16 11.67 -48.46 44.93
CA LYS A 16 12.46 -47.78 43.88
C LYS A 16 13.96 -48.09 44.03
N GLN A 17 14.47 -48.05 45.26
CA GLN A 17 15.86 -48.40 45.58
C GLN A 17 16.20 -49.85 45.21
N SER A 18 15.34 -50.80 45.58
CA SER A 18 15.49 -52.23 45.22
C SER A 18 15.46 -52.45 43.69
N GLN A 19 14.55 -51.77 42.99
CA GLN A 19 14.46 -51.82 41.52
C GLN A 19 15.57 -51.05 40.78
N LYS A 20 16.44 -50.32 41.49
CA LYS A 20 17.43 -49.37 40.92
C LYS A 20 16.79 -48.33 39.97
N LYS A 21 15.59 -47.87 40.29
CA LYS A 21 14.84 -46.83 39.55
C LYS A 21 14.80 -45.52 40.33
N PRO A 22 14.73 -44.36 39.66
CA PRO A 22 14.58 -43.09 40.34
C PRO A 22 13.19 -42.96 41.00
N LEU A 23 13.17 -42.36 42.18
CA LEU A 23 11.96 -41.92 42.88
C LEU A 23 11.60 -40.51 42.41
N VAL A 24 10.83 -40.41 41.32
CA VAL A 24 10.45 -39.12 40.73
C VAL A 24 9.19 -38.58 41.40
N ILE A 25 9.34 -37.56 42.23
CA ILE A 25 8.23 -36.79 42.79
C ILE A 25 7.86 -35.70 41.79
N ASN A 26 6.63 -35.72 41.27
CA ASN A 26 6.22 -34.85 40.16
C ASN A 26 5.00 -33.96 40.45
N LYS A 27 4.35 -34.09 41.61
CA LYS A 27 3.10 -33.38 41.88
C LYS A 27 2.93 -32.92 43.32
N PHE A 28 2.58 -31.65 43.49
CA PHE A 28 1.97 -31.12 44.71
C PHE A 28 0.46 -31.28 44.68
N ILE A 29 -0.11 -31.61 45.84
CA ILE A 29 -1.55 -31.67 46.10
C ILE A 29 -1.86 -30.70 47.24
N PHE A 30 -2.77 -29.75 47.02
CA PHE A 30 -3.28 -28.82 48.01
C PHE A 30 -4.72 -29.19 48.36
N ALA A 31 -5.03 -29.29 49.64
CA ALA A 31 -6.35 -29.68 50.11
C ALA A 31 -6.83 -28.86 51.32
N ASN A 32 -8.15 -28.75 51.44
CA ASN A 32 -8.84 -28.18 52.59
C ASN A 32 -9.56 -29.30 53.34
N VAL A 33 -8.95 -29.75 54.44
CA VAL A 33 -9.44 -30.84 55.29
C VAL A 33 -10.16 -30.21 56.49
N PRO A 34 -11.50 -30.30 56.59
CA PRO A 34 -12.24 -29.66 57.68
C PRO A 34 -11.83 -30.20 59.06
N GLY A 35 -11.63 -29.31 60.02
CA GLY A 35 -11.25 -29.68 61.40
C GLY A 35 -9.82 -30.19 61.58
N LEU A 36 -8.96 -30.10 60.56
CA LEU A 36 -7.54 -30.46 60.67
C LEU A 36 -6.79 -29.52 61.63
N ASP A 37 -6.26 -30.07 62.73
CA ASP A 37 -5.33 -29.38 63.60
C ASP A 37 -3.93 -29.30 62.93
N PRO A 38 -3.39 -28.09 62.65
CA PRO A 38 -2.08 -27.92 62.03
C PRO A 38 -0.91 -28.13 63.01
N LEU A 39 -1.15 -28.28 64.31
CA LEU A 39 -0.15 -28.58 65.34
C LEU A 39 -0.08 -30.09 65.67
N ALA A 40 -1.11 -30.87 65.30
CA ALA A 40 -1.12 -32.31 65.48
C ALA A 40 -0.07 -33.01 64.61
N PRO A 41 0.54 -34.13 65.08
CA PRO A 41 1.43 -34.94 64.26
C PRO A 41 0.76 -35.43 62.97
N VAL A 42 1.50 -35.35 61.85
CA VAL A 42 1.01 -35.81 60.54
C VAL A 42 0.72 -37.32 60.58
N ASN A 43 -0.49 -37.71 60.20
CA ASN A 43 -0.88 -39.13 60.17
C ASN A 43 -0.21 -39.83 58.97
N ARG A 44 0.93 -40.47 59.23
CA ARG A 44 1.75 -41.16 58.22
C ARG A 44 1.03 -42.34 57.54
N ALA A 45 -0.05 -42.86 58.13
CA ALA A 45 -0.83 -43.97 57.60
C ALA A 45 -2.06 -43.52 56.79
N ALA A 46 -2.39 -42.22 56.78
CA ALA A 46 -3.51 -41.70 56.02
C ALA A 46 -3.24 -41.73 54.51
N GLY A 47 -4.29 -42.00 53.72
CA GLY A 47 -4.28 -41.81 52.28
C GLY A 47 -4.40 -40.34 51.87
N LYS A 48 -4.61 -40.10 50.58
CA LYS A 48 -4.93 -38.77 50.04
C LYS A 48 -6.29 -38.29 50.59
N PRO A 49 -6.49 -36.99 50.84
CA PRO A 49 -7.81 -36.43 51.10
C PRO A 49 -8.81 -36.82 49.98
N PRO A 50 -10.11 -36.98 50.29
CA PRO A 50 -11.14 -37.21 49.28
C PRO A 50 -11.11 -36.13 48.20
N LEU A 51 -11.50 -36.48 46.95
CA LEU A 51 -11.40 -35.57 45.80
C LEU A 51 -12.08 -34.21 46.03
N GLY A 52 -13.24 -34.18 46.73
CA GLY A 52 -13.95 -32.94 47.07
C GLY A 52 -13.25 -32.05 48.13
N GLN A 53 -12.14 -32.48 48.71
CA GLN A 53 -11.27 -31.68 49.59
C GLN A 53 -10.00 -31.21 48.87
N ILE A 54 -9.63 -31.79 47.72
CA ILE A 54 -8.47 -31.37 46.94
C ILE A 54 -8.86 -30.14 46.12
N VAL A 55 -8.27 -29.00 46.46
CA VAL A 55 -8.58 -27.70 45.84
C VAL A 55 -7.67 -27.36 44.66
N HIS A 56 -6.46 -27.90 44.64
CA HIS A 56 -5.52 -27.69 43.53
C HIS A 56 -4.45 -28.78 43.47
N THR A 57 -3.93 -29.04 42.27
CA THR A 57 -2.73 -29.87 42.05
C THR A 57 -1.77 -29.15 41.11
N PHE A 58 -0.51 -29.05 41.49
CA PHE A 58 0.55 -28.41 40.71
C PHE A 58 1.56 -29.47 40.28
N GLN A 59 1.77 -29.61 38.96
CA GLN A 59 2.86 -30.45 38.43
C GLN A 59 4.19 -29.74 38.70
N ILE A 60 5.20 -30.48 39.15
CA ILE A 60 6.51 -29.96 39.53
C ILE A 60 7.43 -30.00 38.29
N PRO A 61 7.89 -28.84 37.77
CA PRO A 61 8.96 -28.79 36.77
C PRO A 61 10.29 -29.32 37.34
N GLU A 62 11.20 -29.82 36.52
CA GLU A 62 12.49 -30.36 36.98
C GLU A 62 13.34 -29.28 37.67
N GLU A 63 13.27 -28.04 37.19
CA GLU A 63 13.89 -26.85 37.76
C GLU A 63 13.40 -26.49 39.17
N ASN A 64 12.21 -26.99 39.57
CA ASN A 64 11.61 -26.79 40.89
C ASN A 64 11.91 -27.95 41.88
N ALA A 65 12.80 -28.88 41.52
CA ALA A 65 13.35 -29.88 42.43
C ALA A 65 14.84 -29.62 42.70
N GLY A 66 15.24 -29.47 43.97
CA GLY A 66 16.61 -29.13 44.36
C GLY A 66 17.11 -29.95 45.56
N PHE A 67 18.42 -30.22 45.65
CA PHE A 67 19.03 -30.88 46.81
C PHE A 67 19.66 -29.84 47.75
N VAL A 68 19.62 -30.10 49.05
CA VAL A 68 20.28 -29.28 50.10
C VAL A 68 21.56 -29.95 50.58
N ASN A 69 21.60 -31.28 50.54
CA ASN A 69 22.74 -32.18 50.75
C ASN A 69 22.31 -33.59 50.30
N PRO A 70 23.18 -34.62 50.29
CA PRO A 70 22.83 -35.94 49.78
C PRO A 70 21.60 -36.61 50.42
N ASN A 71 21.23 -36.21 51.64
CA ASN A 71 20.10 -36.78 52.40
C ASN A 71 18.86 -35.85 52.43
N GLN A 72 18.87 -34.75 51.68
CA GLN A 72 17.81 -33.73 51.74
C GLN A 72 17.50 -33.16 50.35
N VAL A 73 16.24 -33.29 49.95
CA VAL A 73 15.71 -32.73 48.69
C VAL A 73 14.46 -31.91 48.96
N VAL A 74 14.34 -30.77 48.29
CA VAL A 74 13.23 -29.83 48.40
C VAL A 74 12.53 -29.70 47.05
N TYR A 75 11.21 -29.63 47.09
CA TYR A 75 10.37 -29.35 45.93
C TYR A 75 9.67 -28.00 46.12
N SER A 76 9.47 -27.24 45.04
CA SER A 76 8.85 -25.92 45.08
C SER A 76 7.58 -25.83 44.22
N ALA A 77 6.48 -25.36 44.80
CA ALA A 77 5.31 -24.90 44.09
C ALA A 77 5.30 -23.38 44.04
N GLN A 78 5.20 -22.81 42.84
CA GLN A 78 5.11 -21.37 42.60
C GLN A 78 3.78 -21.08 41.92
N LEU A 79 2.87 -20.40 42.62
CA LEU A 79 1.49 -20.17 42.17
C LEU A 79 1.23 -18.67 42.01
N GLY A 80 1.09 -18.23 40.76
CA GLY A 80 0.85 -16.83 40.41
C GLY A 80 -0.55 -16.34 40.82
N SER A 81 -0.73 -15.02 40.79
CA SER A 81 -2.00 -14.32 41.09
C SER A 81 -3.15 -14.68 40.13
N ASP A 82 -2.86 -15.34 39.01
CA ASP A 82 -3.81 -15.91 38.06
C ASP A 82 -4.42 -17.26 38.52
N ILE A 83 -3.86 -17.90 39.53
CA ILE A 83 -4.32 -19.18 40.10
C ILE A 83 -5.15 -18.94 41.37
N GLY A 84 -6.27 -19.63 41.51
CA GLY A 84 -7.26 -19.46 42.59
C GLY A 84 -8.66 -19.79 42.07
N ASP A 85 -9.74 -19.67 42.84
CA ASP A 85 -9.80 -19.16 44.21
C ASP A 85 -10.11 -20.27 45.21
N TRP A 86 -9.30 -20.44 46.26
CA TRP A 86 -9.44 -21.51 47.24
C TRP A 86 -8.62 -21.29 48.51
N ASP A 87 -9.05 -21.95 49.59
CA ASP A 87 -8.32 -22.05 50.85
C ASP A 87 -7.79 -23.49 51.03
N PHE A 88 -6.68 -23.66 51.76
CA PHE A 88 -6.06 -24.97 52.00
C PHE A 88 -5.34 -25.03 53.36
N ASN A 89 -5.30 -26.20 53.99
CA ASN A 89 -4.60 -26.46 55.25
C ASN A 89 -3.73 -27.74 55.21
N TRP A 90 -3.72 -28.43 54.08
CA TRP A 90 -3.01 -29.68 53.87
C TRP A 90 -2.21 -29.63 52.56
N ILE A 91 -0.96 -30.09 52.61
CA ILE A 91 -0.07 -30.18 51.45
C ILE A 91 0.51 -31.59 51.36
N GLY A 92 0.43 -32.21 50.18
CA GLY A 92 1.02 -33.51 49.88
C GLY A 92 1.94 -33.49 48.67
N LEU A 93 2.93 -34.38 48.66
CA LEU A 93 3.77 -34.71 47.52
C LEU A 93 3.39 -36.10 46.97
N GLU A 94 3.21 -36.21 45.67
CA GLU A 94 2.89 -37.44 44.95
C GLU A 94 3.99 -37.78 43.92
N ASP A 95 4.29 -39.08 43.78
CA ASP A 95 5.26 -39.60 42.81
C ASP A 95 4.62 -40.01 41.46
N THR A 96 5.45 -40.31 40.46
CA THR A 96 5.00 -40.72 39.11
C THR A 96 4.08 -41.94 39.10
N ASP A 97 4.13 -42.79 40.13
CA ASP A 97 3.34 -44.01 40.23
C ASP A 97 2.00 -43.73 40.95
N GLY A 98 1.76 -42.48 41.35
CA GLY A 98 0.57 -42.04 42.07
C GLY A 98 0.62 -42.29 43.58
N VAL A 99 1.79 -42.60 44.16
CA VAL A 99 1.93 -42.82 45.61
C VAL A 99 2.00 -41.47 46.33
N LEU A 100 1.16 -41.28 47.35
CA LEU A 100 1.28 -40.14 48.27
C LEU A 100 2.54 -40.35 49.13
N PHE A 101 3.62 -39.66 48.75
CA PHE A 101 4.95 -39.90 49.28
C PHE A 101 5.21 -39.18 50.61
N ALA A 102 4.81 -37.91 50.73
CA ALA A 102 5.00 -37.12 51.94
C ALA A 102 3.87 -36.10 52.15
N VAL A 103 3.63 -35.71 53.40
CA VAL A 103 2.52 -34.83 53.82
C VAL A 103 3.01 -33.79 54.84
N SER A 104 2.44 -32.58 54.78
CA SER A 104 2.61 -31.54 55.80
C SER A 104 1.27 -30.83 56.03
N TYR A 105 0.93 -30.58 57.30
CA TYR A 105 -0.22 -29.76 57.68
C TYR A 105 0.22 -28.31 57.89
N VAL A 106 -0.65 -27.35 57.57
CA VAL A 106 -0.40 -25.92 57.73
C VAL A 106 -1.66 -25.22 58.29
N PRO A 107 -1.54 -24.14 59.08
CA PRO A 107 -2.69 -23.30 59.42
C PRO A 107 -3.41 -22.83 58.15
N LEU A 108 -4.73 -22.66 58.16
CA LEU A 108 -5.51 -22.36 56.95
C LEU A 108 -4.90 -21.19 56.15
N GLN A 109 -4.55 -21.46 54.89
CA GLN A 109 -3.94 -20.54 53.95
C GLN A 109 -4.94 -20.18 52.85
N GLN A 110 -4.84 -18.97 52.31
CA GLN A 110 -5.76 -18.46 51.28
C GLN A 110 -5.01 -18.19 49.97
N LYS A 111 -5.50 -18.73 48.85
CA LYS A 111 -5.00 -18.45 47.50
C LYS A 111 -6.09 -17.74 46.69
N ARG A 112 -5.96 -16.42 46.58
CA ARG A 112 -6.89 -15.54 45.85
C ARG A 112 -6.42 -15.34 44.42
N LYS A 113 -7.37 -15.36 43.48
CA LYS A 113 -7.15 -15.04 42.07
C LYS A 113 -7.43 -13.56 41.79
N ASN A 114 -6.66 -12.95 40.90
CA ASN A 114 -6.93 -11.63 40.35
C ASN A 114 -8.23 -11.65 39.54
N VAL A 115 -9.22 -10.88 39.99
CA VAL A 115 -10.50 -10.64 39.31
C VAL A 115 -10.77 -9.13 39.44
N LEU A 116 -10.09 -8.33 38.62
CA LEU A 116 -10.11 -6.87 38.75
C LEU A 116 -11.40 -6.27 38.15
N PRO A 117 -12.01 -5.25 38.79
CA PRO A 117 -11.56 -4.56 40.01
C PRO A 117 -12.00 -5.20 41.34
N GLN A 118 -12.79 -6.28 41.32
CA GLN A 118 -13.45 -6.83 42.51
C GLN A 118 -12.51 -7.49 43.53
N GLN A 119 -11.41 -8.09 43.08
CA GLN A 119 -10.46 -8.80 43.93
C GLN A 119 -9.03 -8.75 43.40
N ILE A 120 -8.10 -8.39 44.29
CA ILE A 120 -6.66 -8.50 44.06
C ILE A 120 -6.19 -9.90 44.50
N GLY A 121 -5.54 -10.62 43.59
CA GLY A 121 -4.96 -11.94 43.84
C GLY A 121 -3.59 -11.89 44.49
N ASN A 122 -3.19 -12.97 45.17
CA ASN A 122 -1.88 -13.09 45.80
C ASN A 122 -0.94 -14.04 45.04
N ASN A 123 0.37 -13.80 45.09
CA ASN A 123 1.37 -14.79 44.67
C ASN A 123 1.72 -15.69 45.87
N LEU A 124 1.97 -16.98 45.63
CA LEU A 124 2.22 -17.96 46.68
C LEU A 124 3.33 -18.94 46.29
N THR A 125 4.44 -18.93 47.04
CA THR A 125 5.49 -19.95 46.92
C THR A 125 5.44 -20.91 48.12
N ARG A 126 5.54 -22.22 47.88
CA ARG A 126 5.58 -23.25 48.93
C ARG A 126 6.70 -24.23 48.64
N ASN A 127 7.70 -24.23 49.52
CA ASN A 127 8.84 -25.15 49.48
C ASN A 127 8.61 -26.29 50.47
N PHE A 128 8.85 -27.52 50.04
CA PHE A 128 8.55 -28.74 50.79
C PHE A 128 9.79 -29.63 50.84
N LEU A 129 10.48 -29.60 51.99
CA LEU A 129 11.73 -30.32 52.22
C LEU A 129 11.45 -31.75 52.68
N VAL A 130 12.01 -32.73 51.98
CA VAL A 130 12.02 -34.14 52.35
C VAL A 130 13.42 -34.55 52.81
N VAL A 131 13.50 -35.29 53.92
CA VAL A 131 14.75 -35.75 54.53
C VAL A 131 14.76 -37.28 54.61
N PHE A 132 15.73 -37.94 53.97
CA PHE A 132 16.04 -39.36 54.14
C PHE A 132 17.42 -39.71 53.56
N ASP A 133 18.05 -40.78 54.06
CA ASP A 133 19.39 -41.17 53.61
C ASP A 133 19.45 -41.48 52.12
N GLY A 134 20.38 -40.85 51.41
CA GLY A 134 20.55 -40.99 49.96
C GLY A 134 19.46 -40.33 49.11
N ALA A 135 18.67 -39.40 49.64
CA ALA A 135 17.58 -38.72 48.94
C ALA A 135 17.97 -38.15 47.56
N GLN A 136 19.12 -37.47 47.47
CA GLN A 136 19.62 -36.93 46.19
C GLN A 136 19.87 -38.05 45.16
N ALA A 137 20.53 -39.12 45.58
CA ALA A 137 20.88 -40.24 44.72
C ALA A 137 19.67 -41.07 44.27
N LEU A 138 18.66 -41.23 45.14
CA LEU A 138 17.45 -41.99 44.80
C LEU A 138 16.45 -41.19 43.97
N THR A 139 16.31 -39.89 44.19
CA THR A 139 15.41 -39.04 43.38
C THR A 139 16.03 -38.60 42.06
N GLY A 140 17.37 -38.57 41.99
CA GLY A 140 18.12 -38.13 40.81
C GLY A 140 18.20 -36.61 40.64
N VAL A 141 17.83 -35.85 41.68
CA VAL A 141 17.82 -34.37 41.68
C VAL A 141 19.25 -33.82 41.64
N LYS A 142 19.56 -33.01 40.62
CA LYS A 142 20.91 -32.50 40.32
C LYS A 142 21.11 -31.01 40.60
N ILE A 143 20.03 -30.26 40.81
CA ILE A 143 20.09 -28.81 41.05
C ILE A 143 20.36 -28.58 42.52
N ASP A 144 21.39 -27.81 42.87
CA ASP A 144 21.62 -27.39 44.25
C ASP A 144 20.60 -26.31 44.62
N ALA A 145 19.86 -26.50 45.72
CA ALA A 145 18.78 -25.61 46.14
C ALA A 145 19.28 -24.20 46.52
N SER A 146 20.58 -23.98 46.73
CA SER A 146 21.16 -22.65 46.86
C SER A 146 21.06 -21.82 45.56
N THR A 147 21.03 -22.46 44.38
CA THR A 147 20.90 -21.76 43.09
C THR A 147 19.54 -21.07 42.89
N TRP A 148 18.54 -21.42 43.71
CA TRP A 148 17.24 -20.74 43.74
C TRP A 148 17.27 -19.37 44.45
N GLN A 149 18.39 -18.97 45.05
CA GLN A 149 18.56 -17.62 45.60
C GLN A 149 18.75 -16.60 44.48
N HIS A 150 17.64 -16.04 43.99
CA HIS A 150 17.67 -14.91 43.07
C HIS A 150 18.07 -13.63 43.82
N ASP A 151 19.33 -13.20 43.67
CA ASP A 151 19.76 -11.86 44.09
C ASP A 151 19.17 -10.80 43.14
N PHE A 152 17.99 -10.31 43.51
CA PHE A 152 17.34 -9.20 42.82
C PHE A 152 18.05 -7.86 43.07
N THR A 153 18.99 -7.75 44.00
CA THR A 153 19.66 -6.48 44.35
C THR A 153 20.39 -5.89 43.15
N VAL A 154 21.15 -6.71 42.42
CA VAL A 154 21.85 -6.31 41.19
C VAL A 154 20.85 -6.00 40.07
N ARG A 155 19.77 -6.78 39.93
CA ARG A 155 18.79 -6.57 38.85
C ARG A 155 17.97 -5.30 39.05
N LEU A 156 17.54 -5.01 40.28
CA LEU A 156 16.75 -3.83 40.64
C LEU A 156 17.61 -2.57 40.59
N SER A 157 18.82 -2.56 41.18
CA SER A 157 19.71 -1.40 41.04
C SER A 157 20.13 -1.12 39.59
N GLY A 158 20.24 -2.16 38.75
CA GLY A 158 20.40 -2.04 37.29
C GLY A 158 19.13 -1.69 36.50
N ILE A 159 17.98 -1.52 37.18
CA ILE A 159 16.77 -0.88 36.67
C ILE A 159 16.75 0.58 37.14
N ASP A 160 16.95 0.85 38.43
CA ASP A 160 17.03 2.22 39.00
C ASP A 160 18.00 3.10 38.19
N GLU A 161 19.22 2.59 37.99
CA GLU A 161 20.29 3.30 37.27
C GLU A 161 20.01 3.42 35.77
N ARG A 162 19.27 2.47 35.18
CA ARG A 162 18.84 2.54 33.77
C ARG A 162 17.76 3.58 33.56
N GLU A 163 16.78 3.67 34.46
CA GLU A 163 15.77 4.73 34.41
C GLU A 163 16.44 6.10 34.60
N ARG A 164 17.33 6.21 35.60
CA ARG A 164 18.12 7.42 35.82
C ARG A 164 18.92 7.81 34.58
N GLN A 165 19.65 6.89 33.95
CA GLN A 165 20.40 7.18 32.72
C GLN A 165 19.48 7.59 31.55
N SER A 166 18.34 6.91 31.37
CA SER A 166 17.35 7.25 30.33
C SER A 166 16.78 8.67 30.53
N ASN A 167 16.41 9.02 31.75
CA ASN A 167 15.99 10.37 32.11
C ASN A 167 17.13 11.40 31.93
N ARG A 168 18.38 11.03 32.24
CA ARG A 168 19.57 11.89 32.07
C ARG A 168 19.89 12.17 30.60
N GLU A 169 19.63 11.23 29.69
CA GLU A 169 19.75 11.44 28.24
C GLU A 169 18.66 12.40 27.72
N ILE A 170 17.43 12.25 28.19
CA ILE A 170 16.27 13.06 27.77
C ILE A 170 16.32 14.50 28.32
N TYR A 171 16.63 14.66 29.60
CA TYR A 171 16.56 15.95 30.32
C TYR A 171 17.92 16.62 30.53
N GLY A 172 19.02 15.97 30.15
CA GLY A 172 20.37 16.45 30.42
C GLY A 172 20.74 16.43 31.92
N ARG A 173 21.84 17.11 32.29
CA ARG A 173 22.32 17.11 33.68
C ARG A 173 21.31 17.70 34.67
N ALA A 174 20.57 18.73 34.26
CA ALA A 174 19.48 19.27 35.04
C ALA A 174 18.45 19.96 34.14
N CYS A 175 17.17 19.79 34.44
CA CYS A 175 16.07 20.47 33.78
C CYS A 175 14.97 20.77 34.80
N PHE A 176 14.64 22.04 34.99
CA PHE A 176 13.58 22.50 35.88
C PHE A 176 12.35 22.91 35.05
N PHE A 177 11.17 22.37 35.33
CA PHE A 177 9.98 22.66 34.54
C PHE A 177 9.38 23.99 35.01
N ASP A 178 9.40 25.00 34.13
CA ASP A 178 8.93 26.36 34.37
C ASP A 178 9.46 26.94 35.71
N VAL A 179 8.60 27.31 36.66
CA VAL A 179 8.99 27.85 37.97
C VAL A 179 9.40 26.79 39.00
N ALA A 180 9.43 25.49 38.67
CA ALA A 180 9.75 24.43 39.63
C ALA A 180 11.10 24.67 40.34
N PHE A 181 11.09 24.61 41.67
CA PHE A 181 12.23 24.92 42.54
C PHE A 181 12.83 26.34 42.37
N LYS A 182 12.15 27.27 41.70
CA LYS A 182 12.57 28.67 41.65
C LYS A 182 12.48 29.32 43.03
N MET A 183 13.55 29.98 43.45
CA MET A 183 13.61 30.69 44.72
C MET A 183 12.90 32.05 44.61
N PHE A 184 11.99 32.32 45.55
CA PHE A 184 11.25 33.58 45.70
C PHE A 184 11.41 34.11 47.14
N PRO A 185 11.38 35.44 47.35
CA PRO A 185 11.30 36.02 48.69
C PRO A 185 9.95 35.75 49.37
N LEU A 186 9.95 35.82 50.69
CA LEU A 186 8.80 35.76 51.58
C LEU A 186 9.05 36.69 52.78
N ASP A 187 8.01 37.21 53.42
CA ASP A 187 8.19 37.94 54.68
C ASP A 187 8.81 37.01 55.74
N GLY A 188 9.99 37.37 56.23
CA GLY A 188 10.76 36.57 57.20
C GLY A 188 11.51 35.36 56.64
N GLY A 189 11.57 35.15 55.31
CA GLY A 189 12.30 34.01 54.74
C GLY A 189 12.27 33.91 53.22
N PHE A 190 12.39 32.70 52.70
CA PHE A 190 12.34 32.41 51.26
C PHE A 190 11.50 31.18 50.98
N ARG A 191 11.08 30.99 49.73
CA ARG A 191 10.39 29.77 49.29
C ARG A 191 10.89 29.28 47.94
N LEU A 192 10.97 27.96 47.78
CA LEU A 192 11.07 27.32 46.48
C LEU A 192 9.65 27.07 45.96
N ALA A 193 9.37 27.43 44.70
CA ALA A 193 8.07 27.14 44.09
C ALA A 193 7.91 25.63 43.77
N SER A 194 6.68 25.15 43.87
CA SER A 194 6.28 23.77 43.53
C SER A 194 6.46 23.46 42.05
N GLY A 195 6.56 22.16 41.72
CA GLY A 195 6.70 21.66 40.36
C GLY A 195 7.58 20.41 40.27
N THR A 196 7.91 20.00 39.04
CA THR A 196 8.82 18.86 38.76
C THR A 196 10.17 19.36 38.25
N ALA A 197 11.24 18.69 38.63
CA ALA A 197 12.55 18.84 38.01
C ALA A 197 13.24 17.48 37.87
N TYR A 198 14.22 17.41 36.98
CA TYR A 198 15.12 16.28 36.83
C TYR A 198 16.54 16.76 37.10
N VAL A 199 17.26 16.07 37.98
CA VAL A 199 18.67 16.33 38.32
C VAL A 199 19.43 15.03 38.17
N GLU A 200 20.41 14.99 37.26
CA GLU A 200 21.16 13.78 36.92
C GLU A 200 20.25 12.58 36.63
N GLY A 201 19.11 12.84 35.98
CA GLY A 201 18.07 11.86 35.66
C GLY A 201 17.16 11.44 36.82
N ILE A 202 17.46 11.85 38.05
CA ILE A 202 16.60 11.65 39.22
C ILE A 202 15.43 12.63 39.12
N ARG A 203 14.19 12.12 39.10
CA ARG A 203 12.99 12.95 39.13
C ARG A 203 12.70 13.40 40.57
N ILE A 204 12.62 14.70 40.79
CA ILE A 204 12.15 15.32 42.03
C ILE A 204 10.85 16.09 41.78
N THR A 205 9.89 15.99 42.69
CA THR A 205 8.61 16.70 42.60
C THR A 205 8.29 17.34 43.93
N LEU A 206 8.08 18.66 43.91
CA LEU A 206 7.67 19.44 45.08
C LEU A 206 6.20 19.83 44.93
N ALA A 207 5.32 19.21 45.72
CA ALA A 207 3.86 19.34 45.56
C ALA A 207 3.30 20.71 45.96
N ALA A 208 3.88 21.35 46.99
CA ALA A 208 3.51 22.69 47.46
C ALA A 208 4.78 23.51 47.74
N PRO A 209 4.76 24.86 47.68
CA PRO A 209 5.97 25.66 47.84
C PRO A 209 6.69 25.41 49.17
N PHE A 210 7.98 25.08 49.10
CA PHE A 210 8.82 24.76 50.26
C PHE A 210 9.42 26.01 50.87
N GLN A 211 9.16 26.30 52.15
CA GLN A 211 9.76 27.43 52.86
C GLN A 211 11.17 27.10 53.33
N ILE A 212 12.13 27.97 53.01
CA ILE A 212 13.48 27.97 53.57
C ILE A 212 13.50 28.98 54.72
N THR A 213 13.79 28.50 55.92
CA THR A 213 13.86 29.29 57.15
C THR A 213 15.32 29.46 57.61
N GLY A 214 15.59 30.52 58.38
CA GLY A 214 16.94 30.87 58.83
C GLY A 214 17.68 31.86 57.91
N VAL A 215 18.93 32.17 58.26
CA VAL A 215 19.76 33.11 57.51
C VAL A 215 20.43 32.39 56.35
N ILE A 216 20.10 32.80 55.12
CA ILE A 216 20.77 32.31 53.90
C ILE A 216 22.09 33.08 53.72
N PRO A 217 23.26 32.41 53.61
CA PRO A 217 24.53 33.07 53.31
C PRO A 217 24.54 33.69 51.91
N ASN A 218 25.21 34.83 51.75
CA ASN A 218 25.47 35.40 50.41
C ASN A 218 26.32 34.45 49.56
N GLY A 219 25.96 34.30 48.29
CA GLY A 219 26.59 33.36 47.35
C GLY A 219 25.59 32.38 46.75
N ARG A 220 26.07 31.24 46.26
CA ARG A 220 25.23 30.25 45.59
C ARG A 220 24.41 29.42 46.58
N VAL A 221 23.14 29.24 46.23
CA VAL A 221 22.20 28.27 46.81
C VAL A 221 22.11 27.10 45.84
N TRP A 222 22.40 25.91 46.34
CA TRP A 222 22.43 24.67 45.57
C TRP A 222 21.35 23.70 46.04
N LEU A 223 20.93 22.85 45.11
CA LEU A 223 20.10 21.68 45.37
C LEU A 223 21.01 20.45 45.27
N ASP A 224 21.06 19.69 46.35
CA ASP A 224 21.70 18.37 46.42
C ASP A 224 20.59 17.32 46.29
N VAL A 225 20.74 16.41 45.32
CA VAL A 225 19.74 15.39 44.97
C VAL A 225 20.39 14.00 44.90
N CYS A 226 19.72 12.99 45.44
CA CYS A 226 20.20 11.60 45.51
C CYS A 226 19.03 10.60 45.43
N LEU A 227 19.33 9.32 45.17
CA LEU A 227 18.39 8.20 45.28
C LEU A 227 18.74 7.37 46.51
N GLU A 228 18.13 7.68 47.65
CA GLU A 228 18.34 6.99 48.91
C GLU A 228 17.50 5.69 48.99
N ARG A 229 17.99 4.70 49.73
CA ARG A 229 17.24 3.45 49.98
C ARG A 229 16.26 3.66 51.13
N GLN A 230 14.98 3.42 50.89
CA GLN A 230 13.95 3.46 51.92
C GLN A 230 13.23 2.11 51.95
N LEU A 231 13.54 1.29 52.96
CA LEU A 231 13.10 -0.12 53.07
C LEU A 231 13.48 -0.92 51.80
N ASN A 232 12.51 -1.28 50.98
CA ASN A 232 12.69 -2.05 49.74
C ASN A 232 12.63 -1.18 48.46
N ASP A 233 12.62 0.14 48.61
CA ASP A 233 12.42 1.12 47.54
C ASP A 233 13.62 2.09 47.42
N ARG A 234 13.71 2.80 46.29
CA ARG A 234 14.65 3.92 46.08
C ARG A 234 13.90 5.23 45.85
N VAL A 235 13.95 6.09 46.86
CA VAL A 235 13.23 7.36 46.86
C VAL A 235 14.18 8.52 46.54
N ALA A 236 13.72 9.45 45.71
CA ALA A 236 14.46 10.66 45.37
C ALA A 236 14.46 11.64 46.57
N ASN A 237 15.56 11.69 47.31
CA ASN A 237 15.75 12.66 48.38
C ASN A 237 16.48 13.91 47.84
N TRP A 238 16.22 15.06 48.46
CA TRP A 238 16.89 16.31 48.10
C TRP A 238 16.96 17.27 49.30
N LYS A 239 17.98 18.12 49.31
CA LYS A 239 18.15 19.18 50.32
C LYS A 239 18.73 20.45 49.70
N VAL A 240 18.44 21.59 50.32
CA VAL A 240 19.07 22.87 50.00
C VAL A 240 20.40 22.97 50.77
N VAL A 241 21.47 23.33 50.06
CA VAL A 241 22.82 23.52 50.62
C VAL A 241 23.46 24.81 50.10
N TYR A 242 24.44 25.32 50.84
CA TYR A 242 25.03 26.65 50.63
C TYR A 242 26.54 26.58 50.40
N GLY A 243 27.13 27.64 49.82
CA GLY A 243 28.52 27.65 49.36
C GLY A 243 28.66 26.96 48.00
N ASP A 244 29.88 26.82 47.48
CA ASP A 244 30.12 26.00 46.28
C ASP A 244 30.13 24.50 46.64
N GLN A 245 29.51 23.69 45.77
CA GLN A 245 29.23 22.28 46.01
C GLN A 245 29.57 21.44 44.77
N TRP A 246 29.86 20.16 44.97
CA TRP A 246 30.25 19.21 43.91
C TRP A 246 29.63 17.85 44.15
N ASP A 247 29.48 17.06 43.09
CA ASP A 247 28.89 15.72 43.15
C ASP A 247 29.77 14.79 44.00
N TYR A 248 29.25 14.35 45.14
CA TYR A 248 29.95 13.53 46.11
C TYR A 248 29.26 12.18 46.31
N THR A 249 29.93 11.27 47.02
CA THR A 249 29.32 10.02 47.50
C THR A 249 29.37 10.07 49.02
N ASP A 250 28.25 9.80 49.71
CA ASP A 250 28.19 9.88 51.16
C ASP A 250 28.78 8.63 51.84
N SER A 251 28.77 8.62 53.18
CA SER A 251 29.21 7.48 53.98
C SER A 251 28.30 6.25 53.91
N ALA A 252 27.10 6.36 53.33
CA ALA A 252 26.20 5.23 53.06
C ALA A 252 26.36 4.65 51.63
N GLY A 253 27.20 5.27 50.79
CA GLY A 253 27.39 4.88 49.39
C GLY A 253 26.34 5.46 48.43
N SER A 254 25.49 6.39 48.89
CA SER A 254 24.55 7.13 48.05
C SER A 254 25.31 8.16 47.22
N ARG A 255 25.00 8.24 45.92
CA ARG A 255 25.58 9.26 45.03
C ARG A 255 24.72 10.53 45.10
N HIS A 256 25.36 11.63 45.46
CA HIS A 256 24.78 12.96 45.54
C HIS A 256 25.16 13.79 44.31
N TYR A 257 24.18 14.53 43.80
CA TYR A 257 24.30 15.35 42.61
C TYR A 257 23.91 16.79 42.93
N CYS A 258 24.88 17.69 42.84
CA CYS A 258 24.73 19.08 43.21
C CYS A 258 24.50 19.96 41.97
N VAL A 259 23.45 20.76 42.00
CA VAL A 259 23.12 21.75 40.97
C VAL A 259 22.86 23.13 41.60
N PRO A 260 23.42 24.22 41.05
CA PRO A 260 23.11 25.56 41.54
C PRO A 260 21.69 25.94 41.10
N ILE A 261 20.88 26.45 42.02
CA ILE A 261 19.51 26.89 41.74
C ILE A 261 19.34 28.41 41.86
N ALA A 262 20.12 29.08 42.71
CA ALA A 262 20.13 30.54 42.77
C ALA A 262 21.51 31.10 43.17
N ASN A 263 21.74 32.37 42.83
CA ASN A 263 22.76 33.20 43.45
C ASN A 263 22.06 34.22 44.36
N PHE A 264 22.23 34.07 45.67
CA PHE A 264 21.64 34.94 46.67
C PHE A 264 22.58 36.12 46.99
N SER A 265 22.02 37.33 47.04
CA SER A 265 22.78 38.55 47.40
C SER A 265 21.98 39.53 48.27
N SER A 266 20.65 39.54 48.16
CA SER A 266 19.74 40.15 49.12
C SER A 266 18.33 39.57 48.96
N SER A 267 17.41 39.89 49.88
CA SER A 267 15.98 39.56 49.73
C SER A 267 15.33 40.16 48.47
N THR A 268 15.93 41.22 47.91
CA THR A 268 15.49 41.89 46.68
C THR A 268 16.30 41.51 45.44
N ASN A 269 17.38 40.73 45.58
CA ASN A 269 18.27 40.34 44.49
C ASN A 269 18.65 38.85 44.60
N ILE A 270 17.93 38.04 43.83
CA ILE A 270 18.08 36.60 43.71
C ILE A 270 18.26 36.27 42.22
N GLY A 271 19.48 35.91 41.81
CA GLY A 271 19.74 35.44 40.45
C GLY A 271 19.29 33.99 40.28
N ASP A 272 18.38 33.71 39.34
CA ASP A 272 17.95 32.35 39.02
C ASP A 272 19.08 31.63 38.25
N LEU A 273 19.60 30.53 38.78
CA LEU A 273 20.68 29.74 38.15
C LEU A 273 20.19 28.43 37.54
N ARG A 274 18.90 28.11 37.67
CA ARG A 274 18.32 26.87 37.15
C ARG A 274 18.37 26.83 35.61
N PRO A 275 18.81 25.73 34.99
CA PRO A 275 18.46 25.41 33.60
C PRO A 275 16.96 25.08 33.53
N SER A 276 16.14 26.13 33.57
CA SER A 276 14.69 26.01 33.48
C SER A 276 14.22 26.01 32.02
N GLN A 277 13.12 25.31 31.77
CA GLN A 277 12.48 25.18 30.47
C GLN A 277 10.97 25.35 30.65
N PRO A 278 10.25 26.13 29.83
CA PRO A 278 8.80 26.34 29.96
C PRO A 278 7.96 25.11 29.54
N ILE A 279 8.20 23.99 30.22
CA ILE A 279 7.48 22.71 30.10
C ILE A 279 6.31 22.74 31.09
N THR A 280 5.09 22.89 30.59
CA THR A 280 3.86 22.94 31.39
C THR A 280 2.94 21.73 31.17
N GLY A 281 3.29 20.85 30.23
CA GLY A 281 2.54 19.64 29.84
C GLY A 281 3.47 18.47 29.57
N ALA A 282 3.10 17.56 28.66
CA ALA A 282 3.97 16.45 28.29
C ALA A 282 5.21 16.94 27.53
N LEU A 283 6.35 16.28 27.73
CA LEU A 283 7.60 16.66 27.06
C LEU A 283 7.48 16.59 25.53
N ILE A 284 6.73 15.62 25.00
CA ILE A 284 6.54 15.48 23.54
C ILE A 284 5.80 16.68 22.94
N ASP A 285 4.77 17.19 23.62
CA ASP A 285 4.03 18.40 23.19
C ASP A 285 4.95 19.63 23.25
N TYR A 286 5.77 19.73 24.29
CA TYR A 286 6.75 20.81 24.44
C TYR A 286 7.84 20.77 23.34
N LEU A 287 8.33 19.58 22.98
CA LEU A 287 9.29 19.41 21.89
C LEU A 287 8.66 19.65 20.52
N ALA A 288 7.39 19.27 20.32
CA ALA A 288 6.64 19.55 19.09
C ALA A 288 6.27 21.04 18.94
N ALA A 289 6.01 21.75 20.05
CA ALA A 289 5.71 23.18 20.05
C ALA A 289 6.96 24.08 19.87
N ARG A 290 8.18 23.54 19.99
CA ARG A 290 9.45 24.24 19.76
C ARG A 290 9.73 24.46 18.27
N ASN A 291 8.94 25.31 17.63
CA ASN A 291 9.36 25.97 16.40
C ASN A 291 10.53 26.91 16.70
N GLY A 292 11.75 26.52 16.30
CA GLY A 292 12.96 27.30 16.50
C GLY A 292 14.11 26.82 15.63
N ASP A 293 14.93 27.76 15.16
CA ASP A 293 16.08 27.46 14.31
C ASP A 293 17.28 26.97 15.14
N TYR A 294 17.55 25.66 15.04
CA TYR A 294 18.70 25.02 15.66
C TYR A 294 19.87 24.95 14.66
N PRO A 295 20.98 25.71 14.85
CA PRO A 295 22.02 25.87 13.83
C PRO A 295 22.76 24.59 13.41
N THR A 296 22.66 23.51 14.20
CA THR A 296 23.41 22.26 14.03
C THR A 296 22.55 21.01 13.90
N LEU A 297 21.22 21.11 14.04
CA LEU A 297 20.30 19.96 13.99
C LEU A 297 19.36 20.05 12.79
N ARG A 298 19.56 19.17 11.80
CA ARG A 298 18.70 19.02 10.62
C ARG A 298 17.35 18.37 10.99
N ALA A 299 16.49 19.16 11.62
CA ALA A 299 15.10 18.82 11.92
C ALA A 299 14.10 19.91 11.47
N ARG A 300 14.46 20.72 10.46
CA ARG A 300 13.50 21.59 9.78
C ARG A 300 12.56 20.74 8.92
N GLY A 301 11.26 20.77 9.24
CA GLY A 301 10.24 20.69 8.20
C GLY A 301 10.43 21.92 7.31
N THR A 302 11.07 21.77 6.15
CA THR A 302 11.58 22.88 5.36
C THR A 302 10.48 23.83 4.91
N THR A 303 10.49 25.06 5.41
CA THR A 303 9.64 26.14 4.92
C THR A 303 10.15 26.63 3.56
N LYS A 304 9.34 27.41 2.83
CA LYS A 304 9.74 27.94 1.52
C LYS A 304 11.02 28.78 1.59
N GLY A 305 11.24 29.56 2.64
CA GLY A 305 12.47 30.38 2.76
C GLY A 305 13.74 29.53 2.85
N ASP A 306 13.66 28.40 3.53
CA ASP A 306 14.80 27.60 3.99
C ASP A 306 15.57 26.89 2.88
N VAL A 307 14.84 26.54 1.83
CA VAL A 307 15.31 25.86 0.62
C VAL A 307 15.37 26.82 -0.58
N GLY A 308 15.33 28.13 -0.32
CA GLY A 308 15.34 29.16 -1.35
C GLY A 308 14.06 29.22 -2.20
N LEU A 309 13.00 28.48 -1.86
CA LEU A 309 11.73 28.46 -2.58
C LEU A 309 10.87 29.73 -2.36
N GLY A 310 11.23 30.58 -1.39
CA GLY A 310 10.75 31.96 -1.29
C GLY A 310 11.46 32.90 -2.28
N ASN A 311 12.70 32.55 -2.65
CA ASN A 311 13.45 33.20 -3.72
C ASN A 311 13.28 32.45 -5.07
N LEU A 312 12.49 31.37 -5.12
CA LEU A 312 12.07 30.81 -6.40
C LEU A 312 11.20 31.88 -7.06
N PRO A 313 11.52 32.32 -8.28
CA PRO A 313 10.85 33.48 -8.85
C PRO A 313 9.32 33.35 -9.01
N ASN A 314 8.76 32.14 -9.03
CA ASN A 314 7.31 31.87 -8.99
C ASN A 314 6.63 32.14 -7.63
N ALA A 315 7.36 32.62 -6.62
CA ALA A 315 6.82 32.99 -5.30
C ALA A 315 6.94 34.50 -4.99
N ILE A 316 7.44 35.30 -5.95
CA ILE A 316 7.82 36.71 -5.73
C ILE A 316 6.72 37.68 -6.20
N SER A 317 5.83 37.29 -7.12
CA SER A 317 4.77 38.18 -7.61
C SER A 317 3.52 37.42 -8.07
N ASP A 318 2.40 37.71 -7.39
CA ASP A 318 1.03 37.41 -7.84
C ASP A 318 0.42 38.58 -8.66
N ASP A 319 1.21 39.64 -8.94
CA ASP A 319 0.74 40.83 -9.64
C ASP A 319 0.73 40.63 -11.18
N PRO A 320 -0.45 40.74 -11.83
CA PRO A 320 -0.56 40.54 -13.28
C PRO A 320 0.07 41.66 -14.12
N SER A 321 0.47 42.79 -13.51
CA SER A 321 1.16 43.90 -14.21
C SER A 321 2.68 43.79 -14.22
N THR A 322 3.29 42.98 -13.33
CA THR A 322 4.74 42.81 -13.23
C THR A 322 5.31 42.00 -14.41
N ASN A 323 6.12 42.65 -15.25
CA ASN A 323 6.70 42.08 -16.47
C ASN A 323 8.18 41.64 -16.29
N SER A 324 8.51 40.97 -15.18
CA SER A 324 9.89 40.49 -14.94
C SER A 324 10.26 39.29 -15.82
N SER A 325 11.52 39.24 -16.26
CA SER A 325 12.14 38.12 -16.98
C SER A 325 12.61 36.96 -16.07
N GLU A 326 12.60 37.14 -14.75
CA GLU A 326 13.25 36.23 -13.79
C GLU A 326 12.33 35.08 -13.34
N ILE A 327 11.02 35.27 -13.46
CA ILE A 327 9.96 34.35 -13.02
C ILE A 327 9.94 33.04 -13.87
N LEU A 328 10.06 31.85 -13.27
CA LEU A 328 10.21 30.58 -14.03
C LEU A 328 9.02 30.28 -14.96
N ALA A 329 7.82 30.73 -14.59
CA ALA A 329 6.66 30.81 -15.48
C ALA A 329 6.26 32.28 -15.67
N THR A 330 7.20 33.13 -16.13
CA THR A 330 7.03 34.59 -16.15
C THR A 330 5.65 35.05 -16.62
N THR A 331 5.06 36.01 -15.90
CA THR A 331 3.99 36.87 -16.40
C THR A 331 4.38 37.49 -17.75
N ALA A 332 5.68 37.78 -17.94
CA ALA A 332 6.25 38.17 -19.23
C ALA A 332 6.10 37.10 -20.33
N ALA A 333 6.31 35.81 -20.07
CA ALA A 333 6.12 34.72 -21.03
C ALA A 333 4.64 34.38 -21.24
N LEU A 334 3.80 34.46 -20.20
CA LEU A 334 2.36 34.29 -20.37
C LEU A 334 1.76 35.44 -21.19
N ASN A 335 2.16 36.69 -20.93
CA ASN A 335 1.78 37.84 -21.73
C ASN A 335 2.37 37.77 -23.15
N ARG A 336 3.62 37.31 -23.34
CA ARG A 336 4.19 37.06 -24.68
C ARG A 336 3.45 35.94 -25.42
N LEU A 337 3.05 34.87 -24.76
CA LEU A 337 2.29 33.77 -25.35
C LEU A 337 0.88 34.23 -25.73
N GLN A 338 0.19 34.92 -24.82
CA GLN A 338 -1.13 35.52 -25.09
C GLN A 338 -1.04 36.57 -26.21
N GLN A 339 0.04 37.35 -26.30
CA GLN A 339 0.29 38.24 -27.42
C GLN A 339 0.61 37.45 -28.71
N GLN A 340 1.42 36.39 -28.68
CA GLN A 340 1.74 35.59 -29.88
C GLN A 340 0.49 34.88 -30.42
N VAL A 341 -0.37 34.35 -29.55
CA VAL A 341 -1.68 33.79 -29.91
C VAL A 341 -2.63 34.90 -30.40
N GLY A 342 -2.62 36.08 -29.79
CA GLY A 342 -3.38 37.23 -30.28
C GLY A 342 -2.95 37.68 -31.69
N ASP A 343 -1.66 37.93 -31.87
CA ASP A 343 -1.04 38.53 -33.07
C ASP A 343 -0.96 37.54 -34.26
N SER A 344 -1.03 36.23 -34.00
CA SER A 344 -1.21 35.20 -35.03
C SER A 344 -2.66 35.03 -35.46
N LEU A 345 -3.62 35.37 -34.58
CA LEU A 345 -5.05 35.39 -34.90
C LEU A 345 -5.53 36.75 -35.44
N THR A 346 -4.79 37.86 -35.27
CA THR A 346 -5.17 39.17 -35.84
C THR A 346 -5.38 39.07 -37.36
N GLY A 347 -6.55 39.49 -37.83
CA GLY A 347 -7.02 39.31 -39.21
C GLY A 347 -7.93 38.10 -39.42
N MET A 348 -8.00 37.15 -38.49
CA MET A 348 -8.94 36.03 -38.53
C MET A 348 -10.38 36.53 -38.46
N VAL A 349 -11.22 36.03 -39.37
CA VAL A 349 -12.68 36.17 -39.32
C VAL A 349 -13.29 34.92 -38.68
N ALA A 350 -14.23 35.09 -37.75
CA ALA A 350 -14.99 34.00 -37.13
C ALA A 350 -16.48 34.38 -36.95
N GLY A 351 -17.35 33.38 -36.97
CA GLY A 351 -18.78 33.53 -36.73
C GLY A 351 -19.16 33.23 -35.28
N PHE A 352 -19.92 34.13 -34.63
CA PHE A 352 -20.30 34.03 -33.23
C PHE A 352 -21.83 33.95 -33.07
N ALA A 353 -22.30 33.10 -32.14
CA ALA A 353 -23.72 32.91 -31.85
C ALA A 353 -24.29 33.96 -30.86
N MET A 354 -23.96 35.25 -31.06
CA MET A 354 -24.34 36.33 -30.15
C MET A 354 -24.39 37.70 -30.85
N PHE A 355 -25.07 38.68 -30.24
CA PHE A 355 -25.35 39.99 -30.87
C PHE A 355 -24.21 41.02 -30.77
N GLY A 356 -23.25 40.83 -29.85
CA GLY A 356 -22.10 41.71 -29.63
C GLY A 356 -20.80 41.12 -30.17
N ALA A 357 -19.84 41.97 -30.56
CA ALA A 357 -18.48 41.51 -30.79
C ALA A 357 -17.81 41.23 -29.42
N PRO A 358 -17.07 40.11 -29.26
CA PRO A 358 -16.34 39.84 -28.03
C PRO A 358 -15.12 40.75 -27.87
N ALA A 359 -14.59 40.85 -26.65
CA ALA A 359 -13.39 41.62 -26.36
C ALA A 359 -12.21 41.18 -27.26
N GLY A 360 -11.54 42.14 -27.89
CA GLY A 360 -10.46 41.87 -28.86
C GLY A 360 -10.91 41.56 -30.29
N TRP A 361 -12.21 41.72 -30.61
CA TRP A 361 -12.78 41.54 -31.95
C TRP A 361 -13.64 42.74 -32.37
N LEU A 362 -13.73 43.01 -33.67
CA LEU A 362 -14.61 44.01 -34.30
C LEU A 362 -15.65 43.31 -35.18
N LYS A 363 -16.82 43.92 -35.40
CA LYS A 363 -17.84 43.35 -36.30
C LYS A 363 -17.41 43.47 -37.76
N CYS A 364 -17.69 42.45 -38.57
CA CYS A 364 -17.56 42.52 -40.04
C CYS A 364 -18.78 43.22 -40.63
N ASN A 365 -18.85 44.55 -40.48
CA ASN A 365 -19.99 45.39 -40.84
C ASN A 365 -19.63 46.58 -41.76
N GLY A 366 -18.48 46.56 -42.44
CA GLY A 366 -18.06 47.65 -43.32
C GLY A 366 -17.61 48.93 -42.61
N ALA A 367 -17.34 48.89 -41.30
CA ALA A 367 -16.92 50.09 -40.55
C ALA A 367 -15.53 50.58 -40.97
N THR A 368 -15.38 51.90 -41.09
CA THR A 368 -14.08 52.57 -41.23
C THR A 368 -13.45 52.76 -39.84
N VAL A 369 -12.22 52.29 -39.65
CA VAL A 369 -11.53 52.25 -38.34
C VAL A 369 -10.09 52.77 -38.40
N SER A 370 -9.55 53.21 -37.27
CA SER A 370 -8.24 53.86 -37.14
C SER A 370 -7.06 52.90 -37.36
N ARG A 371 -6.13 53.27 -38.26
CA ARG A 371 -4.84 52.59 -38.48
C ARG A 371 -3.90 52.69 -37.28
N ILE A 372 -4.07 53.69 -36.42
CA ILE A 372 -3.25 53.84 -35.20
C ILE A 372 -3.79 52.89 -34.11
N THR A 373 -5.11 52.89 -33.89
CA THR A 373 -5.76 52.07 -32.86
C THR A 373 -5.74 50.58 -33.18
N PHE A 374 -5.85 50.23 -34.47
CA PHE A 374 -5.89 48.84 -34.95
C PHE A 374 -4.71 48.55 -35.90
N SER A 375 -3.52 49.04 -35.55
CA SER A 375 -2.30 48.97 -36.37
C SER A 375 -1.89 47.55 -36.76
N LYS A 376 -2.02 46.57 -35.86
CA LYS A 376 -1.75 45.15 -36.17
C LYS A 376 -2.73 44.60 -37.21
N LEU A 377 -4.00 44.97 -37.15
CA LEU A 377 -5.02 44.56 -38.12
C LEU A 377 -4.80 45.23 -39.48
N PHE A 378 -4.48 46.53 -39.49
CA PHE A 378 -4.10 47.23 -40.72
C PHE A 378 -2.87 46.58 -41.39
N ALA A 379 -1.87 46.18 -40.60
CA ALA A 379 -0.70 45.45 -41.09
C ALA A 379 -0.98 44.00 -41.54
N ARG A 380 -2.23 43.51 -41.44
CA ARG A 380 -2.68 42.19 -41.91
C ARG A 380 -3.60 42.29 -43.13
N ILE A 381 -4.58 43.19 -43.11
CA ILE A 381 -5.61 43.30 -44.18
C ILE A 381 -5.47 44.55 -45.05
N GLY A 382 -4.56 45.47 -44.72
CA GLY A 382 -4.30 46.69 -45.48
C GLY A 382 -5.56 47.47 -45.81
N THR A 383 -5.81 47.61 -47.11
CA THR A 383 -6.98 48.31 -47.68
C THR A 383 -7.87 47.39 -48.53
N THR A 384 -7.76 46.06 -48.37
CA THR A 384 -8.47 45.06 -49.21
C THR A 384 -9.99 45.25 -49.25
N PHE A 385 -10.58 45.74 -48.16
CA PHE A 385 -12.03 46.00 -48.05
C PHE A 385 -12.39 47.49 -48.18
N GLY A 386 -11.40 48.34 -48.49
CA GLY A 386 -11.55 49.79 -48.67
C GLY A 386 -10.43 50.60 -47.99
N ALA A 387 -10.02 51.70 -48.64
CA ALA A 387 -8.89 52.52 -48.21
C ALA A 387 -9.16 53.49 -47.05
N GLY A 388 -10.43 53.65 -46.64
CA GLY A 388 -10.86 54.67 -45.68
C GLY A 388 -10.65 56.08 -46.24
N ASP A 389 -10.17 56.99 -45.40
CA ASP A 389 -9.64 58.32 -45.77
C ASP A 389 -8.30 58.28 -46.53
N GLY A 390 -7.77 57.09 -46.83
CA GLY A 390 -6.48 56.89 -47.50
C GLY A 390 -5.26 57.05 -46.59
N VAL A 391 -5.36 57.77 -45.47
CA VAL A 391 -4.22 58.16 -44.62
C VAL A 391 -4.28 57.56 -43.22
N ASN A 392 -5.35 57.80 -42.46
CA ASN A 392 -5.45 57.48 -41.02
C ASN A 392 -6.33 56.26 -40.72
N THR A 393 -7.12 55.79 -41.70
CA THR A 393 -8.18 54.79 -41.50
C THR A 393 -8.21 53.72 -42.60
N PHE A 394 -8.89 52.61 -42.35
CA PHE A 394 -9.14 51.53 -43.30
C PHE A 394 -10.52 50.93 -43.04
N VAL A 395 -11.07 50.21 -44.03
CA VAL A 395 -12.41 49.64 -43.95
C VAL A 395 -12.33 48.16 -43.55
N LEU A 396 -13.20 47.73 -42.64
CA LEU A 396 -13.38 46.32 -42.28
C LEU A 396 -14.23 45.58 -43.34
N PRO A 397 -14.15 44.23 -43.44
CA PRO A 397 -15.10 43.47 -44.24
C PRO A 397 -16.55 43.80 -43.86
N ASP A 398 -17.47 43.82 -44.83
CA ASP A 398 -18.90 43.71 -44.56
C ASP A 398 -19.38 42.31 -44.95
N MET A 399 -19.91 41.57 -43.99
CA MET A 399 -20.33 40.16 -44.17
C MET A 399 -21.79 39.96 -43.79
N ARG A 400 -22.54 41.05 -43.61
CA ARG A 400 -23.96 41.02 -43.23
C ARG A 400 -24.80 40.45 -44.37
N GLY A 401 -25.31 39.23 -44.17
CA GLY A 401 -26.10 38.51 -45.18
C GLY A 401 -25.28 37.75 -46.23
N LEU A 402 -23.95 37.70 -46.12
CA LEU A 402 -23.09 37.01 -47.08
C LEU A 402 -22.74 35.59 -46.64
N PHE A 403 -22.60 34.69 -47.62
CA PHE A 403 -22.02 33.36 -47.42
C PHE A 403 -20.51 33.39 -47.62
N MET A 404 -19.75 32.72 -46.73
CA MET A 404 -18.32 32.53 -46.95
C MET A 404 -18.08 31.41 -47.98
N ARG A 405 -17.29 31.71 -49.02
CA ARG A 405 -16.61 30.71 -49.85
C ARG A 405 -15.10 30.90 -49.68
N ALA A 406 -14.35 29.81 -49.65
CA ALA A 406 -12.89 29.88 -49.71
C ALA A 406 -12.44 30.62 -51.00
N TRP A 407 -11.33 31.34 -50.92
CA TRP A 407 -10.68 31.90 -52.09
C TRP A 407 -10.01 30.78 -52.90
N ASP A 408 -9.93 30.95 -54.22
CA ASP A 408 -9.41 29.92 -55.13
C ASP A 408 -7.88 29.80 -55.09
N ASP A 409 -7.18 30.91 -54.82
CA ASP A 409 -5.72 31.02 -54.71
C ASP A 409 -4.96 30.31 -55.85
N GLY A 410 -5.46 30.45 -57.09
CA GLY A 410 -4.87 29.88 -58.30
C GLY A 410 -5.19 28.41 -58.56
N ARG A 411 -6.08 27.77 -57.79
CA ARG A 411 -6.50 26.37 -58.01
C ARG A 411 -7.28 26.15 -59.32
N GLY A 412 -7.94 27.17 -59.86
CA GLY A 412 -8.69 27.13 -61.12
C GLY A 412 -10.13 26.65 -61.02
N MET A 413 -10.72 26.57 -59.83
CA MET A 413 -12.13 26.23 -59.61
C MET A 413 -13.06 27.46 -59.59
N ASP A 414 -12.54 28.58 -59.08
CA ASP A 414 -13.23 29.88 -58.92
C ASP A 414 -12.23 31.04 -59.17
N GLY A 415 -11.31 30.82 -60.11
CA GLY A 415 -10.09 31.61 -60.33
C GLY A 415 -10.28 32.99 -60.99
N SER A 416 -11.52 33.44 -61.19
CA SER A 416 -11.83 34.78 -61.70
C SER A 416 -12.17 35.79 -60.59
N ARG A 417 -11.72 35.53 -59.36
CA ARG A 417 -12.09 36.30 -58.16
C ARG A 417 -10.90 36.60 -57.26
N ASP A 418 -10.76 37.87 -56.88
CA ASP A 418 -9.76 38.33 -55.91
C ASP A 418 -10.16 38.02 -54.46
N LEU A 419 -9.18 38.01 -53.56
CA LEU A 419 -9.40 37.86 -52.13
C LEU A 419 -10.26 39.02 -51.60
N GLY A 420 -11.40 38.70 -50.97
CA GLY A 420 -12.35 39.69 -50.46
C GLY A 420 -13.38 40.21 -51.48
N SER A 421 -13.33 39.74 -52.74
CA SER A 421 -14.34 40.08 -53.75
C SER A 421 -15.74 39.57 -53.40
N TYR A 422 -16.75 40.42 -53.64
CA TYR A 422 -18.16 40.07 -53.56
C TYR A 422 -18.61 39.27 -54.81
N GLN A 423 -19.56 38.36 -54.63
CA GLN A 423 -20.25 37.65 -55.70
C GLN A 423 -21.75 37.57 -55.37
N ASP A 424 -22.59 37.89 -56.36
CA ASP A 424 -24.05 37.79 -56.26
C ASP A 424 -24.55 36.35 -56.56
N ASN A 425 -25.82 36.04 -56.30
CA ASN A 425 -26.32 34.68 -56.44
C ASN A 425 -26.39 34.22 -57.91
N MET A 426 -25.92 32.99 -58.17
CA MET A 426 -25.93 32.38 -59.50
C MET A 426 -26.53 30.98 -59.44
N ILE A 427 -27.52 30.72 -60.31
CA ILE A 427 -28.14 29.40 -60.47
C ILE A 427 -27.38 28.62 -61.54
N GLN A 428 -27.09 27.35 -61.29
CA GLN A 428 -26.48 26.47 -62.29
C GLN A 428 -27.43 26.27 -63.48
N ALA A 429 -26.90 26.46 -64.70
CA ALA A 429 -27.66 26.22 -65.93
C ALA A 429 -28.18 24.78 -66.00
N HIS A 430 -29.47 24.63 -66.21
CA HIS A 430 -30.16 23.34 -66.28
C HIS A 430 -31.43 23.45 -67.14
N ALA A 431 -32.00 22.31 -67.50
CA ALA A 431 -33.27 22.20 -68.22
C ALA A 431 -34.14 21.10 -67.58
N HIS A 432 -35.42 21.07 -67.93
CA HIS A 432 -36.39 20.10 -67.40
C HIS A 432 -36.96 19.23 -68.53
N THR A 433 -37.20 17.96 -68.25
CA THR A 433 -37.96 17.08 -69.15
C THR A 433 -39.43 17.46 -69.11
N ALA A 434 -40.01 17.84 -70.26
CA ALA A 434 -41.44 18.00 -70.43
C ALA A 434 -42.05 16.76 -71.11
N SER A 435 -43.28 16.40 -70.75
CA SER A 435 -44.05 15.35 -71.40
C SER A 435 -45.48 15.83 -71.70
N ALA A 436 -46.09 15.22 -72.70
CA ALA A 436 -47.53 15.25 -72.93
C ALA A 436 -48.11 13.88 -72.58
N ALA A 437 -49.38 13.84 -72.16
CA ALA A 437 -50.08 12.58 -71.91
C ALA A 437 -50.41 11.87 -73.24
N ALA A 438 -50.36 10.54 -73.24
CA ALA A 438 -50.70 9.72 -74.40
C ALA A 438 -52.23 9.62 -74.61
N VAL A 439 -52.63 9.48 -75.87
CA VAL A 439 -53.98 9.08 -76.30
C VAL A 439 -53.96 7.56 -76.62
N GLY A 440 -55.02 6.80 -76.29
CA GLY A 440 -54.97 5.33 -76.10
C GLY A 440 -55.01 4.38 -77.34
N ASP A 441 -54.84 3.07 -77.07
CA ASP A 441 -54.32 2.01 -77.98
C ASP A 441 -55.33 0.97 -78.57
N HIS A 442 -54.84 0.01 -79.40
CA HIS A 442 -55.55 -1.10 -80.15
C HIS A 442 -54.61 -2.36 -80.45
N VAL A 443 -55.07 -3.61 -80.88
CA VAL A 443 -54.61 -4.99 -80.35
C VAL A 443 -54.17 -6.24 -81.29
N HIS A 444 -53.34 -7.30 -80.83
CA HIS A 444 -52.68 -8.56 -81.52
C HIS A 444 -52.32 -9.96 -80.69
N SER A 445 -51.60 -11.06 -81.20
CA SER A 445 -51.39 -12.51 -80.60
C SER A 445 -50.12 -13.50 -80.95
N ALA A 446 -49.95 -14.83 -80.52
CA ALA A 446 -48.73 -15.83 -80.64
C ALA A 446 -48.86 -17.46 -80.44
N TRP A 447 -47.78 -18.39 -80.51
CA TRP A 447 -47.77 -19.97 -80.43
C TRP A 447 -46.45 -20.88 -80.02
N THR A 448 -46.36 -22.28 -80.14
CA THR A 448 -45.39 -23.34 -79.46
C THR A 448 -44.91 -24.75 -80.16
N ASP A 449 -44.10 -25.73 -79.55
CA ASP A 449 -43.42 -27.03 -80.14
C ASP A 449 -43.20 -28.44 -79.30
N THR A 450 -42.37 -29.53 -79.69
CA THR A 450 -42.19 -30.98 -79.09
C THR A 450 -40.98 -31.99 -79.58
N VAL A 451 -40.46 -33.10 -78.87
CA VAL A 451 -39.29 -34.10 -79.26
C VAL A 451 -39.17 -35.69 -78.83
N GLY A 452 -37.98 -36.41 -78.56
CA GLY A 452 -37.66 -37.95 -78.65
C GLY A 452 -36.79 -38.87 -77.60
N ASN A 453 -36.10 -40.06 -77.95
CA ASN A 453 -35.70 -41.28 -77.04
C ASN A 453 -34.35 -42.25 -77.28
N HIS A 454 -34.07 -43.46 -76.61
CA HIS A 454 -32.73 -44.27 -76.39
C HIS A 454 -32.57 -45.92 -76.36
N ALA A 455 -31.37 -46.63 -76.16
CA ALA A 455 -31.08 -48.16 -75.91
C ALA A 455 -29.59 -48.77 -75.51
N HIS A 456 -29.34 -50.07 -75.01
CA HIS A 456 -28.08 -50.65 -74.23
C HIS A 456 -27.61 -52.22 -74.24
N ARG A 457 -26.39 -52.71 -73.71
CA ARG A 457 -25.83 -54.18 -73.51
C ARG A 457 -24.67 -54.52 -72.41
N ALA A 458 -23.86 -55.66 -72.44
CA ALA A 458 -22.83 -56.19 -71.40
C ALA A 458 -21.69 -57.28 -71.83
N TRP A 459 -20.51 -57.51 -71.12
CA TRP A 459 -19.34 -58.46 -71.45
C TRP A 459 -18.21 -58.83 -70.37
N THR A 460 -17.09 -59.58 -70.71
CA THR A 460 -15.94 -60.11 -69.83
C THR A 460 -14.46 -60.00 -70.39
N ASP A 461 -13.38 -60.45 -69.67
CA ASP A 461 -11.92 -60.36 -70.03
C ASP A 461 -11.05 -61.69 -70.10
N ALA A 462 -9.71 -61.60 -70.35
CA ALA A 462 -8.80 -62.75 -70.66
C ALA A 462 -7.34 -62.68 -70.07
N GLN A 463 -6.73 -63.83 -69.70
CA GLN A 463 -5.48 -63.95 -68.91
C GLN A 463 -4.64 -65.22 -69.22
N GLY A 464 -3.42 -65.35 -68.65
CA GLY A 464 -2.79 -66.66 -68.34
C GLY A 464 -1.43 -67.06 -68.96
N GLY A 465 -0.77 -66.22 -69.76
CA GLY A 465 0.44 -66.60 -70.52
C GLY A 465 1.79 -66.54 -69.76
N HIS A 466 2.71 -67.47 -70.07
CA HIS A 466 4.14 -67.45 -69.67
C HIS A 466 5.03 -68.05 -70.78
N ASN A 467 6.37 -67.98 -70.66
CA ASN A 467 7.30 -68.22 -71.78
C ASN A 467 8.64 -68.87 -71.35
N HIS A 468 9.26 -69.65 -72.24
CA HIS A 468 10.56 -70.33 -72.04
C HIS A 468 11.42 -70.24 -73.32
N THR A 469 12.77 -70.26 -73.21
CA THR A 469 13.67 -70.09 -74.37
C THR A 469 14.91 -71.00 -74.32
N GLY A 470 15.34 -71.47 -75.50
CA GLY A 470 16.55 -72.28 -75.73
C GLY A 470 16.85 -72.37 -77.23
N ALA A 471 18.12 -72.54 -77.62
CA ALA A 471 18.58 -72.33 -79.00
C ALA A 471 19.08 -73.60 -79.72
N GLY A 472 18.78 -73.71 -81.02
CA GLY A 472 19.20 -74.78 -81.94
C GLY A 472 19.14 -74.30 -83.39
N SER A 473 19.94 -74.87 -84.30
CA SER A 473 20.36 -74.17 -85.53
C SER A 473 21.15 -75.09 -86.50
N PRO A 474 21.28 -74.82 -87.83
CA PRO A 474 20.30 -74.37 -88.85
C PRO A 474 20.48 -75.15 -90.20
N GLY A 475 19.97 -74.66 -91.35
CA GLY A 475 20.13 -75.30 -92.69
C GLY A 475 20.33 -74.34 -93.89
N ILE A 476 21.00 -74.79 -94.97
CA ILE A 476 21.15 -74.10 -96.28
C ILE A 476 20.35 -74.82 -97.38
N GLY A 477 19.80 -74.06 -98.33
CA GLY A 477 19.34 -74.55 -99.64
C GLY A 477 19.62 -73.53 -100.74
N GLN A 478 19.90 -73.99 -101.97
CA GLN A 478 20.17 -73.11 -103.12
C GLN A 478 18.88 -72.68 -103.84
N GLY A 479 18.80 -71.40 -104.19
CA GLY A 479 17.89 -70.85 -105.21
C GLY A 479 18.68 -69.94 -106.15
N SER A 480 18.37 -69.96 -107.45
CA SER A 480 19.14 -69.21 -108.46
C SER A 480 18.88 -67.69 -108.35
N GLY A 481 19.89 -66.91 -107.95
CA GLY A 481 19.75 -65.44 -107.99
C GLY A 481 20.84 -64.57 -107.32
N GLY A 482 21.49 -64.99 -106.23
CA GLY A 482 22.49 -64.11 -105.57
C GLY A 482 23.05 -64.53 -104.21
N ILE A 483 24.23 -65.14 -104.24
CA ILE A 483 25.36 -65.16 -103.27
C ILE A 483 25.13 -64.65 -101.81
N ASN A 484 25.51 -65.52 -100.84
CA ASN A 484 25.72 -65.33 -99.38
C ASN A 484 24.46 -65.18 -98.49
N SER A 485 24.39 -65.71 -97.26
CA SER A 485 25.42 -66.25 -96.34
C SER A 485 25.04 -67.61 -95.66
N VAL A 486 25.81 -68.07 -94.65
CA VAL A 486 25.93 -69.50 -94.22
C VAL A 486 25.47 -69.80 -92.76
N GLN A 487 25.08 -71.06 -92.51
CA GLN A 487 24.72 -71.70 -91.22
C GLN A 487 25.73 -71.58 -90.06
N GLN A 488 25.27 -71.65 -88.79
CA GLN A 488 26.07 -72.18 -87.65
C GLN A 488 25.21 -72.70 -86.45
N ALA A 489 25.68 -73.70 -85.68
CA ALA A 489 24.84 -74.77 -85.07
C ALA A 489 24.71 -74.87 -83.52
N SER A 490 23.71 -75.66 -83.07
CA SER A 490 23.58 -76.51 -81.84
C SER A 490 23.63 -75.95 -80.38
N GLY A 491 22.67 -76.40 -79.52
CA GLY A 491 22.64 -76.23 -78.04
C GLY A 491 21.44 -76.92 -77.34
N THR A 492 21.41 -77.07 -76.00
CA THR A 492 20.28 -77.68 -75.21
C THR A 492 20.28 -77.29 -73.71
N HIS A 493 19.13 -76.95 -73.11
CA HIS A 493 18.97 -76.56 -71.67
C HIS A 493 17.57 -76.92 -71.08
N THR A 494 17.40 -76.87 -69.75
CA THR A 494 16.15 -77.22 -68.99
C THR A 494 15.90 -76.34 -67.75
N THR A 495 14.64 -76.23 -67.28
CA THR A 495 14.20 -75.45 -66.07
C THR A 495 13.03 -76.11 -65.30
N SER A 496 12.61 -75.55 -64.15
CA SER A 496 11.56 -76.06 -63.23
C SER A 496 10.19 -75.34 -63.31
N TRP A 497 9.23 -75.64 -62.39
CA TRP A 497 7.78 -75.35 -62.48
C TRP A 497 7.23 -74.37 -61.40
N ASP A 498 6.38 -73.37 -61.75
CA ASP A 498 5.42 -72.63 -60.84
C ASP A 498 4.40 -71.69 -61.60
N GLY A 499 3.27 -71.24 -60.99
CA GLY A 499 2.40 -70.10 -61.46
C GLY A 499 0.83 -70.19 -61.32
N GLN A 500 0.11 -69.07 -61.06
CA GLN A 500 -1.40 -68.93 -60.89
C GLN A 500 -2.03 -67.64 -61.51
N HIS A 501 -3.37 -67.55 -61.79
CA HIS A 501 -4.12 -66.33 -62.29
C HIS A 501 -5.70 -66.33 -62.15
N THR A 502 -6.42 -65.19 -62.43
CA THR A 502 -7.92 -64.93 -62.27
C THR A 502 -8.52 -63.80 -63.20
N HIS A 503 -9.88 -63.56 -63.32
CA HIS A 503 -10.62 -62.73 -64.37
C HIS A 503 -11.80 -61.76 -63.88
N THR A 504 -12.47 -60.93 -64.76
CA THR A 504 -13.52 -59.84 -64.45
C THR A 504 -14.65 -59.53 -65.54
N ILE A 505 -15.74 -58.72 -65.28
CA ILE A 505 -17.03 -58.51 -66.07
C ILE A 505 -17.72 -57.07 -65.98
N GLY A 506 -18.57 -56.54 -66.94
CA GLY A 506 -19.32 -55.20 -66.90
C GLY A 506 -20.52 -54.83 -67.91
N MET A 507 -21.24 -53.65 -67.82
CA MET A 507 -22.47 -53.19 -68.62
C MET A 507 -22.91 -51.63 -68.67
N ASP A 508 -24.00 -51.20 -69.40
CA ASP A 508 -24.43 -49.77 -69.82
C ASP A 508 -25.83 -49.12 -69.34
N GLY A 509 -26.26 -47.88 -69.79
CA GLY A 509 -27.55 -47.12 -69.43
C GLY A 509 -28.13 -45.90 -70.30
N ALA A 510 -29.28 -45.24 -69.91
CA ALA A 510 -30.41 -44.56 -70.71
C ALA A 510 -30.60 -42.97 -70.85
N GLY A 511 -31.63 -42.38 -71.55
CA GLY A 511 -31.81 -40.87 -71.82
C GLY A 511 -33.17 -40.18 -72.31
N SER A 512 -33.23 -38.80 -72.42
CA SER A 512 -34.45 -37.88 -72.61
C SER A 512 -34.27 -36.47 -73.34
N HIS A 513 -35.27 -35.52 -73.41
CA HIS A 513 -35.33 -34.25 -74.25
C HIS A 513 -36.10 -32.94 -73.71
N SER A 514 -36.27 -31.81 -74.49
CA SER A 514 -36.91 -30.47 -74.11
C SER A 514 -37.52 -29.55 -75.27
N HIS A 515 -38.12 -28.34 -75.02
CA HIS A 515 -38.98 -27.45 -75.93
C HIS A 515 -38.85 -25.85 -75.76
N ALA A 516 -39.54 -24.94 -76.52
CA ALA A 516 -39.42 -23.42 -76.53
C ALA A 516 -40.66 -22.50 -76.98
N VAL A 517 -40.63 -21.14 -76.82
CA VAL A 517 -41.73 -20.09 -77.09
C VAL A 517 -41.22 -18.59 -77.32
N GLY A 518 -42.02 -17.60 -77.85
CA GLY A 518 -41.69 -16.12 -77.94
C GLY A 518 -42.82 -15.06 -78.33
N VAL A 519 -42.64 -13.70 -78.15
CA VAL A 519 -43.65 -12.57 -78.32
C VAL A 519 -43.04 -11.13 -78.66
N GLY A 520 -43.82 -10.00 -78.85
CA GLY A 520 -43.40 -8.60 -79.25
C GLY A 520 -44.21 -7.34 -78.73
N GLY A 521 -44.05 -6.08 -79.29
CA GLY A 521 -44.59 -4.77 -78.76
C GLY A 521 -44.70 -3.49 -79.69
N GLY A 522 -44.92 -2.23 -79.17
CA GLY A 522 -45.32 -0.97 -79.93
C GLY A 522 -44.92 0.47 -79.38
N GLY A 523 -45.53 1.63 -79.82
CA GLY A 523 -45.13 3.05 -79.49
C GLY A 523 -46.11 4.26 -79.84
N SER A 524 -45.76 5.57 -79.60
CA SER A 524 -46.69 6.78 -79.56
C SER A 524 -46.18 8.23 -80.00
N HIS A 525 -46.86 9.38 -79.64
CA HIS A 525 -46.91 10.72 -80.35
C HIS A 525 -46.66 12.10 -79.56
N THR A 526 -46.79 13.33 -80.18
CA THR A 526 -46.31 14.70 -79.66
C THR A 526 -47.09 16.02 -80.12
N HIS A 527 -46.80 17.25 -79.57
CA HIS A 527 -47.41 18.63 -79.79
C HIS A 527 -46.41 19.85 -79.49
N GLY A 528 -46.82 21.03 -78.93
CA GLY A 528 -45.96 22.22 -78.59
C GLY A 528 -46.32 22.99 -77.28
N VAL A 529 -45.38 23.73 -76.64
CA VAL A 529 -45.36 24.04 -75.16
C VAL A 529 -44.73 25.41 -74.77
N SER A 530 -45.05 25.96 -73.56
CA SER A 530 -44.40 27.12 -72.89
C SER A 530 -44.20 26.94 -71.37
N VAL A 531 -43.24 27.64 -70.73
CA VAL A 531 -42.88 27.51 -69.29
C VAL A 531 -42.72 28.88 -68.61
N ALA A 532 -43.10 28.99 -67.32
CA ALA A 532 -43.02 30.21 -66.52
C ALA A 532 -41.97 30.14 -65.39
N ALA A 533 -41.52 31.30 -64.89
CA ALA A 533 -40.53 31.40 -63.81
C ALA A 533 -41.11 31.05 -62.42
N ASN A 534 -40.30 30.43 -61.56
CA ASN A 534 -40.68 30.02 -60.20
C ASN A 534 -39.45 30.12 -59.26
N GLY A 535 -39.58 30.81 -58.13
CA GLY A 535 -38.49 31.01 -57.17
C GLY A 535 -38.67 32.25 -56.29
N GLY A 536 -37.62 32.58 -55.53
CA GLY A 536 -37.50 33.83 -54.77
C GLY A 536 -36.26 34.62 -55.16
N TYR A 537 -36.09 35.82 -54.60
CA TYR A 537 -35.04 36.78 -55.01
C TYR A 537 -33.58 36.29 -54.89
N GLU A 538 -33.29 35.28 -54.07
CA GLU A 538 -31.91 34.83 -53.80
C GLU A 538 -31.87 33.30 -53.65
N THR A 539 -30.84 32.66 -54.22
CA THR A 539 -30.61 31.22 -54.15
C THR A 539 -29.96 30.81 -52.82
N ARG A 540 -30.77 30.57 -51.78
CA ARG A 540 -30.29 30.27 -50.42
C ARG A 540 -30.23 28.76 -50.12
N PRO A 541 -29.07 28.21 -49.72
CA PRO A 541 -29.03 26.92 -49.02
C PRO A 541 -29.64 27.05 -47.62
N ARG A 542 -29.99 25.92 -46.99
CA ARG A 542 -30.35 25.90 -45.55
C ARG A 542 -29.15 26.41 -44.74
N ASN A 543 -29.37 27.39 -43.88
CA ASN A 543 -28.31 28.12 -43.19
C ASN A 543 -28.74 28.56 -41.78
N ILE A 544 -27.77 29.07 -41.01
CA ILE A 544 -27.98 29.71 -39.71
C ILE A 544 -27.23 31.04 -39.68
N ALA A 545 -27.87 32.09 -39.18
CA ALA A 545 -27.26 33.41 -39.08
C ALA A 545 -26.34 33.48 -37.84
N LEU A 546 -25.07 33.84 -38.07
CA LEU A 546 -24.07 34.12 -37.03
C LEU A 546 -23.50 35.53 -37.22
N LEU A 547 -23.08 36.16 -36.13
CA LEU A 547 -22.37 37.44 -36.20
C LEU A 547 -20.91 37.19 -36.61
N PHE A 548 -20.55 37.59 -37.83
CA PHE A 548 -19.14 37.60 -38.24
C PHE A 548 -18.39 38.77 -37.60
N CYS A 549 -17.24 38.45 -37.00
CA CYS A 549 -16.30 39.40 -36.41
C CYS A 549 -14.88 39.08 -36.86
N ILE A 550 -14.02 40.10 -36.88
CA ILE A 550 -12.59 40.03 -37.20
C ILE A 550 -11.74 40.35 -35.96
N LYS A 551 -10.70 39.55 -35.71
CA LYS A 551 -9.76 39.74 -34.60
C LYS A 551 -8.83 40.93 -34.90
N TYR A 552 -8.68 41.87 -33.96
CA TYR A 552 -7.70 42.96 -34.04
C TYR A 552 -6.46 42.73 -33.16
#